data_AF-A0A2T2PY29-F1
#
_entry.id   AF-A0A2T2PY29-F1
#
_cell.length_a   1.000
_cell.length_b   1.000
_cell.length_c   1.000
_cell.angle_alpha   90.00
_cell.angle_beta   90.00
_cell.angle_gamma   90.00
#
_symmetry.space_group_name_H-M   'P 1'
#
loop_
_entity.id
_entity.type
_entity.pdbx_description
1 polymer ?
#
loop_
_entity_poly.entity_id
_entity_poly.type
_entity_poly.pdbx_seq_one_letter_code
_entity_poly.pdbx_strand_id
1 'polypeptide(L)'
;MSRLSDMLRTQRFDDYRFYHQSTVNRTLHLISAVIFLGCYALLLADPALAGIVGWLAMLTRQTGHFFFEPNGYDAVNDVSIDYKEAVKVGYNQTRKIILLLVWGSAPIMLYAFPALFGLFDPPAARLDFVHHIGALWLAIGICGGLIRMIQLFVTRDVTTGLVWVFKVLTDPFHNIALYWTSPFKLLRGELLDTGIADADWGNDDAEQALHLT
;
A
#
# COMPACT_ATOMS: atom_id res chain seq x y z
N MET A 1 13.29 20.23 -11.86
CA MET A 1 12.14 19.75 -11.07
C MET A 1 12.30 20.19 -9.61
N SER A 2 11.23 20.18 -8.81
CA SER A 2 11.34 20.53 -7.38
C SER A 2 11.90 19.34 -6.59
N ARG A 3 12.67 19.58 -5.52
CA ARG A 3 13.20 18.51 -4.65
C ARG A 3 12.11 17.55 -4.12
N LEU A 4 10.88 18.04 -3.96
CA LEU A 4 9.71 17.26 -3.53
C LEU A 4 9.23 16.27 -4.60
N SER A 5 9.12 16.74 -5.85
CA SER A 5 8.67 15.90 -6.98
C SER A 5 9.68 14.79 -7.26
N ASP A 6 10.97 15.10 -7.14
CA ASP A 6 12.04 14.11 -7.37
C ASP A 6 11.99 13.03 -6.29
N MET A 7 11.85 13.43 -5.01
CA MET A 7 11.73 12.47 -3.91
C MET A 7 10.48 11.59 -4.03
N LEU A 8 9.35 12.16 -4.47
CA LEU A 8 8.13 11.38 -4.73
C LEU A 8 8.33 10.38 -5.88
N ARG A 9 8.97 10.83 -6.97
CA ARG A 9 9.29 10.00 -8.16
C ARG A 9 10.19 8.85 -7.76
N THR A 10 11.29 9.11 -7.04
CA THR A 10 12.20 8.08 -6.51
C THR A 10 11.45 7.08 -5.63
N GLN A 11 10.67 7.54 -4.65
CA GLN A 11 9.93 6.63 -3.77
C GLN A 11 8.92 5.75 -4.52
N ARG A 12 8.30 6.24 -5.60
CA ARG A 12 7.37 5.46 -6.43
C ARG A 12 8.11 4.48 -7.33
N PHE A 13 9.22 4.93 -7.91
CA PHE A 13 10.09 4.09 -8.73
C PHE A 13 10.69 2.93 -7.92
N ASP A 14 11.18 3.18 -6.71
CA ASP A 14 11.71 2.14 -5.83
C ASP A 14 10.63 1.10 -5.49
N ASP A 15 9.39 1.55 -5.26
CA ASP A 15 8.26 0.64 -5.05
C ASP A 15 7.99 -0.20 -6.29
N TYR A 16 7.92 0.41 -7.47
CA TYR A 16 7.75 -0.29 -8.73
C TYR A 16 8.85 -1.35 -8.92
N ARG A 17 10.12 -0.93 -8.87
CA ARG A 17 11.29 -1.75 -9.19
C ARG A 17 11.48 -2.93 -8.23
N PHE A 18 11.40 -2.70 -6.92
CA PHE A 18 11.78 -3.70 -5.94
C PHE A 18 10.62 -4.53 -5.39
N TYR A 19 9.37 -4.10 -5.61
CA TYR A 19 8.20 -4.71 -4.97
C TYR A 19 7.03 -5.03 -5.91
N HIS A 20 7.18 -4.81 -7.23
CA HIS A 20 6.14 -5.10 -8.22
C HIS A 20 6.72 -5.77 -9.47
N GLN A 21 7.45 -6.86 -9.30
CA GLN A 21 8.01 -7.63 -10.41
C GLN A 21 6.99 -8.58 -11.02
N SER A 22 6.10 -9.11 -10.18
CA SER A 22 5.07 -10.04 -10.62
C SER A 22 3.89 -9.31 -11.25
N THR A 23 3.50 -9.73 -12.45
CA THR A 23 2.30 -9.26 -13.11
C THR A 23 1.02 -9.63 -12.32
N VAL A 24 1.07 -10.72 -11.54
CA VAL A 24 -0.03 -11.09 -10.64
C VAL A 24 -0.13 -10.07 -9.52
N ASN A 25 0.98 -9.73 -8.88
CA ASN A 25 1.02 -8.69 -7.85
C ASN A 25 0.53 -7.34 -8.39
N ARG A 26 0.98 -6.92 -9.58
CA ARG A 26 0.51 -5.69 -10.25
C ARG A 26 -1.00 -5.68 -10.46
N THR A 27 -1.58 -6.82 -10.85
CA THR A 27 -3.03 -6.96 -11.04
C THR A 27 -3.78 -6.87 -9.71
N LEU A 28 -3.26 -7.47 -8.65
CA LEU A 28 -3.82 -7.34 -7.30
C LEU A 28 -3.71 -5.89 -6.80
N HIS A 29 -2.61 -5.19 -7.12
CA HIS A 29 -2.48 -3.75 -6.85
C HIS A 29 -3.53 -2.93 -7.60
N LEU A 30 -3.77 -3.20 -8.88
CA LEU A 30 -4.81 -2.54 -9.67
C LEU A 30 -6.20 -2.73 -9.03
N ILE A 31 -6.57 -3.97 -8.70
CA ILE A 31 -7.85 -4.28 -8.06
C ILE A 31 -7.96 -3.56 -6.72
N SER A 32 -6.93 -3.64 -5.87
CA SER A 32 -6.90 -2.95 -4.57
C SER A 32 -7.04 -1.43 -4.73
N ALA A 33 -6.42 -0.84 -5.76
CA ALA A 33 -6.46 0.58 -6.00
C ALA A 33 -7.86 1.07 -6.36
N VAL A 34 -8.58 0.34 -7.21
CA VAL A 34 -9.99 0.66 -7.52
C VAL A 34 -10.86 0.57 -6.26
N ILE A 35 -10.65 -0.47 -5.43
CA ILE A 35 -11.37 -0.62 -4.16
C ILE A 35 -11.05 0.54 -3.21
N PHE A 36 -9.78 0.98 -3.10
CA PHE A 36 -9.40 2.13 -2.27
C PHE A 36 -10.07 3.43 -2.72
N LEU A 37 -10.20 3.67 -4.02
CA LEU A 37 -10.94 4.85 -4.50
C LEU A 37 -12.43 4.77 -4.13
N GLY A 38 -13.03 3.58 -4.19
CA GLY A 38 -14.37 3.34 -3.64
C GLY A 38 -14.43 3.62 -2.14
N CYS A 39 -13.41 3.22 -1.37
CA CYS A 39 -13.31 3.52 0.06
C CYS A 39 -13.23 5.02 0.35
N TYR A 40 -12.53 5.80 -0.47
CA TYR A 40 -12.45 7.25 -0.31
C TYR A 40 -13.82 7.91 -0.43
N ALA A 41 -14.64 7.47 -1.40
CA ALA A 41 -16.02 7.93 -1.51
C ALA A 41 -16.87 7.44 -0.32
N LEU A 42 -16.68 6.18 0.08
CA LEU A 42 -17.45 5.55 1.14
C LEU A 42 -17.19 6.16 2.53
N LEU A 43 -15.97 6.66 2.79
CA LEU A 43 -15.64 7.38 4.03
C LEU A 43 -16.59 8.57 4.30
N LEU A 44 -17.17 9.17 3.26
CA LEU A 44 -18.10 10.29 3.39
C LEU A 44 -19.52 9.86 3.75
N ALA A 45 -19.87 8.59 3.53
CA ALA A 45 -21.21 8.07 3.72
C ALA A 45 -21.29 7.11 4.93
N ASP A 46 -20.34 6.17 5.01
CA ASP A 46 -20.26 5.16 6.06
C ASP A 46 -18.80 4.82 6.37
N PRO A 47 -18.19 5.47 7.39
CA PRO A 47 -16.81 5.21 7.78
C PRO A 47 -16.58 3.76 8.25
N ALA A 48 -17.57 3.14 8.90
CA ALA A 48 -17.43 1.77 9.37
C ALA A 48 -17.33 0.81 8.18
N LEU A 49 -18.23 0.96 7.20
CA LEU A 49 -18.18 0.15 5.99
C LEU A 49 -16.91 0.44 5.18
N ALA A 50 -16.45 1.70 5.13
CA ALA A 50 -15.17 2.05 4.51
C ALA A 50 -13.98 1.32 5.17
N GLY A 51 -14.01 1.10 6.49
CA GLY A 51 -13.02 0.28 7.18
C GLY A 51 -13.02 -1.19 6.73
N ILE A 52 -14.21 -1.79 6.55
CA ILE A 52 -14.34 -3.16 6.02
C ILE A 52 -13.82 -3.25 4.58
N VAL A 53 -14.27 -2.37 3.70
CA VAL A 53 -13.90 -2.38 2.27
C VAL A 53 -12.42 -2.03 2.10
N GLY A 54 -11.90 -1.10 2.91
CA GLY A 54 -10.49 -0.74 2.93
C GLY A 54 -9.62 -1.89 3.39
N TRP A 55 -10.11 -2.73 4.31
CA TRP A 55 -9.41 -3.96 4.67
C TRP A 55 -9.34 -4.94 3.51
N LEU A 56 -10.44 -5.12 2.77
CA LEU A 56 -10.45 -6.01 1.62
C LEU A 56 -9.42 -5.56 0.58
N ALA A 57 -9.34 -4.26 0.31
CA ALA A 57 -8.30 -3.69 -0.55
C ALA A 57 -6.88 -3.98 -0.02
N MET A 58 -6.66 -3.79 1.29
CA MET A 58 -5.39 -4.12 1.92
C MET A 58 -5.05 -5.61 1.81
N LEU A 59 -6.00 -6.51 2.06
CA LEU A 59 -5.79 -7.95 1.97
C LEU A 59 -5.39 -8.37 0.54
N THR A 60 -6.10 -7.85 -0.47
CA THR A 60 -5.76 -8.07 -1.89
C THR A 60 -4.33 -7.60 -2.19
N ARG A 61 -3.97 -6.39 -1.75
CA ARG A 61 -2.63 -5.83 -1.92
C ARG A 61 -1.56 -6.66 -1.22
N GLN A 62 -1.81 -7.05 0.04
CA GLN A 62 -0.86 -7.83 0.82
C GLN A 62 -0.65 -9.22 0.23
N THR A 63 -1.71 -9.84 -0.27
CA THR A 63 -1.62 -11.13 -0.97
C THR A 63 -0.62 -11.05 -2.12
N GLY A 64 -0.67 -9.96 -2.90
CA GLY A 64 0.32 -9.66 -3.93
C GLY A 64 1.76 -9.66 -3.42
N HIS A 65 2.05 -8.80 -2.44
CA HIS A 65 3.40 -8.68 -1.87
C HIS A 65 3.91 -9.95 -1.17
N PHE A 66 3.05 -10.71 -0.48
CA PHE A 66 3.51 -11.86 0.31
C PHE A 66 3.73 -13.12 -0.53
N PHE A 67 2.87 -13.37 -1.51
CA PHE A 67 2.89 -14.63 -2.26
C PHE A 67 3.58 -14.53 -3.62
N PHE A 68 3.64 -13.33 -4.21
CA PHE A 68 4.10 -13.15 -5.59
C PHE A 68 5.37 -12.32 -5.72
N GLU A 69 5.91 -11.77 -4.62
CA GLU A 69 7.17 -11.04 -4.61
C GLU A 69 8.23 -11.77 -3.76
N PRO A 70 9.53 -11.59 -4.05
CA PRO A 70 10.59 -12.27 -3.31
C PRO A 70 10.65 -11.82 -1.84
N ASN A 71 10.49 -12.78 -0.91
CA ASN A 71 10.69 -12.57 0.53
C ASN A 71 12.16 -12.79 0.98
N GLY A 72 13.03 -13.16 0.05
CA GLY A 72 14.45 -13.43 0.27
C GLY A 72 15.33 -12.65 -0.70
N TYR A 73 16.25 -13.33 -1.38
CA TYR A 73 17.04 -12.71 -2.43
C TYR A 73 16.19 -12.38 -3.64
N ASP A 74 16.33 -11.16 -4.16
CA ASP A 74 15.70 -10.72 -5.39
C ASP A 74 16.64 -10.96 -6.56
N ALA A 75 16.40 -12.06 -7.29
CA ALA A 75 17.21 -12.43 -8.44
C ALA A 75 17.02 -11.52 -9.66
N VAL A 76 15.92 -10.76 -9.72
CA VAL A 76 15.64 -9.86 -10.86
C VAL A 76 16.42 -8.55 -10.71
N ASN A 77 16.48 -7.99 -9.50
CA ASN A 77 17.27 -6.78 -9.23
C ASN A 77 18.67 -7.06 -8.67
N ASP A 78 19.01 -8.31 -8.39
CA ASP A 78 20.28 -8.73 -7.78
C ASP A 78 20.54 -8.06 -6.42
N VAL A 79 19.53 -8.06 -5.54
CA VAL A 79 19.60 -7.40 -4.23
C VAL A 79 19.09 -8.27 -3.07
N SER A 80 19.68 -8.07 -1.89
CA SER A 80 19.20 -8.67 -0.65
C SER A 80 17.94 -7.99 -0.13
N ILE A 81 17.20 -8.69 0.74
CA ILE A 81 16.04 -8.12 1.43
C ILE A 81 16.42 -6.92 2.31
N ASP A 82 17.57 -6.97 2.97
CA ASP A 82 18.07 -5.89 3.84
C ASP A 82 18.30 -4.61 3.03
N TYR A 83 18.79 -4.75 1.80
CA TYR A 83 18.93 -3.63 0.89
C TYR A 83 17.57 -3.03 0.51
N LYS A 84 16.58 -3.87 0.18
CA LYS A 84 15.22 -3.40 -0.14
C LYS A 84 14.60 -2.64 1.04
N GLU A 85 14.73 -3.15 2.26
CA GLU A 85 14.24 -2.47 3.47
C GLU A 85 14.95 -1.13 3.72
N ALA A 86 16.26 -1.06 3.45
CA ALA A 86 17.04 0.17 3.62
C ALA A 86 16.64 1.27 2.62
N VAL A 87 16.41 0.88 1.35
CA VAL A 87 16.01 1.80 0.28
C VAL A 87 14.58 2.28 0.47
N LYS A 88 13.64 1.37 0.75
CA LYS A 88 12.24 1.74 0.92
C LYS A 88 12.04 2.48 2.22
N VAL A 89 11.80 3.79 2.12
CA VAL A 89 11.70 4.72 3.25
C VAL A 89 10.83 4.16 4.38
N GLY A 90 11.54 3.65 5.40
CA GLY A 90 11.10 2.94 6.62
C GLY A 90 10.05 1.83 6.44
N TYR A 91 10.14 1.09 5.36
CA TYR A 91 9.56 -0.24 5.32
C TYR A 91 10.35 -1.16 6.24
N ASN A 92 9.64 -2.01 6.98
CA ASN A 92 10.24 -3.10 7.74
C ASN A 92 9.22 -4.23 7.84
N GLN A 93 9.64 -5.44 7.47
CA GLN A 93 8.76 -6.60 7.39
C GLN A 93 8.17 -6.95 8.75
N THR A 94 8.94 -6.87 9.83
CA THR A 94 8.45 -7.17 11.20
C THR A 94 7.34 -6.22 11.60
N ARG A 95 7.50 -4.91 11.38
CA ARG A 95 6.45 -3.91 11.70
C ARG A 95 5.17 -4.15 10.92
N LYS A 96 5.30 -4.56 9.65
CA LYS A 96 4.17 -4.91 8.79
C LYS A 96 3.41 -6.11 9.34
N ILE A 97 4.12 -7.17 9.73
CA ILE A 97 3.51 -8.36 10.36
C ILE A 97 2.81 -7.98 11.66
N ILE A 98 3.43 -7.17 12.51
CA ILE A 98 2.80 -6.70 13.76
C ILE A 98 1.48 -5.96 13.46
N LEU A 99 1.46 -5.06 12.47
CA LEU A 99 0.22 -4.37 12.09
C LEU A 99 -0.88 -5.35 11.63
N LEU A 100 -0.52 -6.36 10.84
CA LEU A 100 -1.47 -7.39 10.40
C LEU A 100 -2.01 -8.23 11.56
N LEU A 101 -1.17 -8.55 12.55
CA LEU A 101 -1.61 -9.24 13.77
C LEU A 101 -2.57 -8.39 14.59
N VAL A 102 -2.28 -7.10 14.77
CA VAL A 102 -3.18 -6.15 15.44
C VAL A 102 -4.53 -6.10 14.73
N TRP A 103 -4.54 -5.97 13.40
CA TRP A 103 -5.78 -5.99 12.61
C TRP A 103 -6.53 -7.31 12.72
N GLY A 104 -5.84 -8.44 12.58
CA GLY A 104 -6.43 -9.78 12.68
C GLY A 104 -6.99 -10.10 14.07
N SER A 105 -6.46 -9.46 15.11
CA SER A 105 -6.96 -9.59 16.48
C SER A 105 -8.23 -8.78 16.76
N ALA A 106 -8.53 -7.75 15.95
CA ALA A 106 -9.64 -6.83 16.22
C ALA A 106 -11.02 -7.52 16.28
N PRO A 107 -11.39 -8.45 15.36
CA PRO A 107 -12.65 -9.19 15.46
C PRO A 107 -12.70 -10.10 16.68
N ILE A 108 -11.57 -10.70 17.07
CA ILE A 108 -11.46 -11.58 18.25
C ILE A 108 -11.69 -10.75 19.52
N MET A 109 -11.09 -9.57 19.58
CA MET A 109 -11.24 -8.64 20.70
C MET A 109 -12.69 -8.18 20.84
N LEU A 110 -13.34 -7.79 19.74
CA LEU A 110 -14.75 -7.41 19.75
C LEU A 110 -15.68 -8.58 20.07
N TYR A 111 -15.33 -9.81 19.68
CA TYR A 111 -16.11 -10.98 20.06
C TYR A 111 -16.04 -11.24 21.58
N ALA A 112 -14.86 -11.12 22.19
CA ALA A 112 -14.67 -11.29 23.62
C ALA A 112 -15.20 -10.11 24.45
N PHE A 113 -15.08 -8.89 23.92
CA PHE A 113 -15.50 -7.64 24.56
C PHE A 113 -16.35 -6.80 23.58
N PRO A 114 -17.66 -7.10 23.44
CA PRO A 114 -18.51 -6.49 22.41
C PRO A 114 -18.67 -4.97 22.50
N ALA A 115 -18.61 -4.41 23.71
CA ALA A 115 -18.62 -2.97 23.94
C ALA A 115 -17.23 -2.32 23.86
N LEU A 116 -16.16 -3.11 23.69
CA LEU A 116 -14.75 -2.70 23.72
C LEU A 116 -14.45 -1.62 24.76
N PHE A 117 -14.59 -1.97 26.04
CA PHE A 117 -14.36 -1.06 27.17
C PHE A 117 -15.24 0.21 27.16
N GLY A 118 -16.43 0.14 26.55
CA GLY A 118 -17.38 1.25 26.45
C GLY A 118 -17.21 2.12 25.21
N LEU A 119 -16.35 1.71 24.25
CA LEU A 119 -16.24 2.39 22.96
C LEU A 119 -17.49 2.19 22.08
N PHE A 120 -18.16 1.05 22.24
CA PHE A 120 -19.37 0.72 21.50
C PHE A 120 -20.49 0.31 22.45
N ASP A 121 -21.73 0.49 22.02
CA ASP A 121 -22.85 -0.23 22.64
C ASP A 121 -22.76 -1.72 22.27
N PRO A 122 -23.23 -2.65 23.12
CA PRO A 122 -23.30 -4.06 22.75
C PRO A 122 -24.13 -4.23 21.46
N PRO A 123 -23.64 -4.99 20.46
CA PRO A 123 -24.32 -5.13 19.18
C PRO A 123 -25.69 -5.79 19.36
N ALA A 124 -26.76 -5.14 18.88
CA ALA A 124 -28.11 -5.66 18.95
C ALA A 124 -28.38 -6.71 17.85
N ALA A 125 -27.69 -6.57 16.72
CA ALA A 125 -27.73 -7.46 15.58
C ALA A 125 -26.32 -7.82 15.08
N ARG A 126 -26.23 -8.85 14.24
CA ARG A 126 -24.96 -9.29 13.63
C ARG A 126 -24.31 -8.20 12.76
N LEU A 127 -25.11 -7.34 12.14
CA LEU A 127 -24.59 -6.24 11.32
C LEU A 127 -23.93 -5.15 12.17
N ASP A 128 -24.44 -4.88 13.38
CA ASP A 128 -23.81 -3.94 14.31
C ASP A 128 -22.41 -4.41 14.69
N PHE A 129 -22.23 -5.72 14.91
CA PHE A 129 -20.93 -6.32 15.16
C PHE A 129 -19.96 -6.11 13.97
N VAL A 130 -20.42 -6.31 12.74
CA VAL A 130 -19.61 -6.05 11.54
C VAL A 130 -19.27 -4.56 11.41
N HIS A 131 -20.20 -3.67 11.74
CA HIS A 131 -19.94 -2.24 11.77
C HIS A 131 -18.88 -1.86 12.81
N HIS A 132 -18.93 -2.42 14.03
CA HIS A 132 -17.89 -2.18 15.03
C HIS A 132 -16.51 -2.67 14.57
N ILE A 133 -16.44 -3.83 13.91
CA ILE A 133 -15.20 -4.31 13.29
C ILE A 133 -14.69 -3.28 12.26
N GLY A 134 -15.58 -2.82 11.38
CA GLY A 134 -15.25 -1.83 10.36
C GLY A 134 -14.71 -0.54 10.94
N ALA A 135 -15.41 0.03 11.92
CA ALA A 135 -14.99 1.23 12.62
C ALA A 135 -13.63 1.05 13.31
N LEU A 136 -13.41 -0.09 13.98
CA LEU A 136 -12.16 -0.40 14.65
C LEU A 136 -11.00 -0.58 13.66
N TRP A 137 -11.20 -1.30 12.56
CA TRP A 137 -10.20 -1.42 11.50
C TRP A 137 -9.85 -0.08 10.86
N LEU A 138 -10.83 0.78 10.60
CA LEU A 138 -10.58 2.13 10.13
C LEU A 138 -9.71 2.91 11.13
N ALA A 139 -10.05 2.87 12.42
CA ALA A 139 -9.30 3.54 13.47
C ALA A 139 -7.84 3.02 13.53
N ILE A 140 -7.63 1.70 13.49
CA ILE A 140 -6.28 1.12 13.48
C ILE A 140 -5.51 1.55 12.23
N GLY A 141 -6.16 1.60 11.06
CA GLY A 141 -5.55 2.08 9.81
C GLY A 141 -5.09 3.53 9.88
N ILE A 142 -5.96 4.43 10.36
CA ILE A 142 -5.64 5.85 10.56
C ILE A 142 -4.50 6.00 11.56
N CYS A 143 -4.60 5.36 12.73
CA CYS A 143 -3.56 5.40 13.76
C CYS A 143 -2.23 4.86 13.25
N GLY A 144 -2.23 3.75 12.51
CA GLY A 144 -1.03 3.18 11.90
C GLY A 144 -0.37 4.15 10.92
N GLY A 145 -1.16 4.82 10.07
CA GLY A 145 -0.68 5.85 9.16
C GLY A 145 -0.09 7.07 9.88
N LEU A 146 -0.76 7.56 10.93
CA LEU A 146 -0.31 8.71 11.72
C LEU A 146 0.96 8.41 12.51
N ILE A 147 1.03 7.25 13.19
CA ILE A 147 2.23 6.80 13.90
C ILE A 147 3.40 6.70 12.91
N ARG A 148 3.13 6.17 11.71
CA ARG A 148 4.14 6.04 10.67
C ARG A 148 4.65 7.39 10.17
N MET A 149 3.75 8.35 9.95
CA MET A 149 4.10 9.72 9.58
C MET A 149 4.97 10.38 10.66
N ILE A 150 4.57 10.30 11.94
CA ILE A 150 5.32 10.88 13.06
C ILE A 150 6.70 10.22 13.18
N GLN A 151 6.78 8.89 13.04
CA GLN A 151 8.05 8.18 13.02
C GLN A 151 8.98 8.70 11.92
N LEU A 152 8.45 8.94 10.71
CA LEU A 152 9.24 9.48 9.60
C LEU A 152 9.76 10.89 9.86
N PHE A 153 8.96 11.74 10.50
CA PHE A 153 9.41 13.08 10.92
C PHE A 153 10.60 13.00 11.88
N VAL A 154 10.60 12.04 12.81
CA VAL A 154 11.66 11.87 13.81
C VAL A 154 12.91 11.20 13.24
N THR A 155 12.74 10.15 12.42
CA THR A 155 13.85 9.31 11.95
C THR A 155 14.50 9.78 10.64
N ARG A 156 13.83 10.63 9.87
CA ARG A 156 14.32 11.16 8.60
C ARG A 156 14.23 12.69 8.65
N ASP A 157 13.07 13.24 8.33
CA ASP A 157 12.77 14.67 8.37
C ASP A 157 11.29 14.90 8.04
N VAL A 158 10.80 16.13 8.28
CA VAL A 158 9.41 16.51 8.03
C VAL A 158 9.04 16.41 6.55
N THR A 159 9.95 16.80 5.65
CA THR A 159 9.70 16.76 4.21
C THR A 159 9.50 15.33 3.71
N THR A 160 10.34 14.40 4.15
CA THR A 160 10.21 12.95 3.85
C THR A 160 8.86 12.40 4.31
N GLY A 161 8.43 12.73 5.53
CA GLY A 161 7.14 12.26 6.03
C GLY A 161 5.95 12.83 5.24
N LEU A 162 6.00 14.11 4.85
CA LEU A 162 4.93 14.72 4.03
C LEU A 162 4.85 14.12 2.63
N VAL A 163 6.00 13.89 1.98
CA VAL A 163 6.04 13.22 0.67
C VAL A 163 5.52 11.78 0.78
N TRP A 164 5.84 11.08 1.87
CA TRP A 164 5.31 9.74 2.11
C TRP A 164 3.78 9.75 2.28
N VAL A 165 3.22 10.69 3.05
CA VAL A 165 1.76 10.82 3.20
C VAL A 165 1.11 11.11 1.84
N PHE A 166 1.65 12.07 1.09
CA PHE A 166 1.16 12.40 -0.24
C PHE A 166 1.21 11.19 -1.17
N LYS A 167 2.32 10.44 -1.15
CA LYS A 167 2.48 9.19 -1.88
C LYS A 167 1.39 8.20 -1.52
N VAL A 168 1.18 7.90 -0.23
CA VAL A 168 0.18 6.93 0.23
C VAL A 168 -1.23 7.32 -0.19
N LEU A 169 -1.62 8.59 -0.02
CA LEU A 169 -2.96 9.05 -0.37
C LEU A 169 -3.23 9.01 -1.88
N THR A 170 -2.20 9.26 -2.70
CA THR A 170 -2.28 9.25 -4.17
C THR A 170 -1.91 7.91 -4.81
N ASP A 171 -1.50 6.94 -4.00
CA ASP A 171 -1.05 5.61 -4.45
C ASP A 171 -2.11 4.87 -5.28
N PRO A 172 -3.42 4.89 -4.94
CA PRO A 172 -4.43 4.24 -5.77
C PRO A 172 -4.48 4.79 -7.20
N PHE A 173 -4.40 6.11 -7.38
CA PHE A 173 -4.40 6.72 -8.72
C PHE A 173 -3.15 6.33 -9.51
N HIS A 174 -1.98 6.35 -8.85
CA HIS A 174 -0.72 5.97 -9.48
C HIS A 174 -0.70 4.49 -9.89
N ASN A 175 -1.19 3.60 -9.03
CA ASN A 175 -1.26 2.16 -9.32
C ASN A 175 -2.21 1.85 -10.47
N ILE A 176 -3.34 2.57 -10.59
CA ILE A 176 -4.23 2.40 -11.75
C ILE A 176 -3.49 2.80 -13.03
N ALA A 177 -2.85 3.97 -13.04
CA ALA A 177 -2.11 4.45 -14.20
C ALA A 177 -1.00 3.48 -14.62
N LEU A 178 -0.28 2.90 -13.66
CA LEU A 178 0.87 2.03 -13.90
C LEU A 178 0.48 0.59 -14.26
N TYR A 179 -0.60 0.06 -13.66
CA TYR A 179 -0.93 -1.36 -13.74
C TYR A 179 -2.20 -1.69 -14.53
N TRP A 180 -2.86 -0.71 -15.14
CA TRP A 180 -4.06 -0.93 -15.95
C TRP A 180 -3.90 -2.04 -17.02
N THR A 181 -2.68 -2.20 -17.56
CA THR A 181 -2.38 -3.23 -18.58
C THR A 181 -2.04 -4.61 -18.00
N SER A 182 -1.80 -4.73 -16.69
CA SER A 182 -1.33 -5.98 -16.08
C SER A 182 -2.30 -7.16 -16.23
N PRO A 183 -3.64 -7.01 -16.19
CA PRO A 183 -4.55 -8.13 -16.44
C PRO A 183 -4.38 -8.70 -17.86
N PHE A 184 -4.18 -7.83 -18.86
CA PHE A 184 -3.97 -8.27 -20.24
C PHE A 184 -2.61 -8.93 -20.45
N LYS A 185 -1.59 -8.52 -19.68
CA LYS A 185 -0.29 -9.22 -19.64
C LYS A 185 -0.44 -10.63 -19.07
N LEU A 186 -1.21 -10.79 -17.98
CA LEU A 186 -1.50 -12.12 -17.41
C LEU A 186 -2.24 -13.04 -18.39
N LEU A 187 -3.22 -12.51 -19.12
CA LEU A 187 -3.94 -13.30 -20.14
C LEU A 187 -3.02 -13.79 -21.27
N ARG A 188 -1.87 -13.12 -21.49
CA ARG A 188 -0.84 -13.51 -22.45
C ARG A 188 0.23 -14.44 -21.85
N GLY A 189 0.13 -14.79 -20.56
CA GLY A 189 1.10 -15.63 -19.85
C GLY A 189 2.35 -14.89 -19.37
N GLU A 190 2.38 -13.56 -19.42
CA GLU A 190 3.51 -12.74 -18.95
C GLU A 190 3.46 -12.62 -17.42
N LEU A 191 4.07 -13.57 -16.70
CA LEU A 191 4.00 -13.66 -15.23
C LEU A 191 4.96 -12.72 -14.49
N LEU A 192 6.13 -12.46 -15.07
CA LEU A 192 7.18 -11.63 -14.50
C LEU A 192 7.59 -10.55 -15.51
N ASP A 193 7.81 -9.34 -15.03
CA ASP A 193 8.39 -8.27 -15.82
C ASP A 193 9.91 -8.26 -15.69
N THR A 194 10.60 -8.89 -16.64
CA THR A 194 12.05 -8.95 -16.65
C THR A 194 12.70 -7.62 -17.03
N GLY A 195 11.98 -6.72 -17.71
CA GLY A 195 12.47 -5.38 -18.06
C GLY A 195 12.50 -4.41 -16.88
N ILE A 196 12.02 -4.84 -15.70
CA ILE A 196 11.95 -3.99 -14.52
C ILE A 196 13.32 -3.63 -13.95
N ALA A 197 14.32 -4.51 -14.15
CA ALA A 197 15.69 -4.29 -13.68
C ALA A 197 16.40 -3.17 -14.45
N ASP A 198 16.08 -3.06 -15.75
CA ASP A 198 16.64 -2.08 -16.68
C ASP A 198 15.78 -0.80 -16.77
N ALA A 199 14.63 -0.78 -16.10
CA ALA A 199 13.74 0.39 -16.09
C ALA A 199 14.46 1.58 -15.45
N ASP A 200 14.51 2.70 -16.15
CA ASP A 200 15.03 3.96 -15.63
C ASP A 200 14.00 5.07 -15.85
N TRP A 201 13.27 5.40 -14.78
CA TRP A 201 12.37 6.55 -14.81
C TRP A 201 13.11 7.88 -14.81
N GLY A 202 14.45 7.94 -14.82
CA GLY A 202 15.25 9.16 -14.91
C GLY A 202 15.45 9.69 -16.33
N ASN A 203 15.20 8.88 -17.36
CA ASN A 203 15.58 9.18 -18.75
C ASN A 203 14.44 9.73 -19.63
N ASP A 204 13.19 9.72 -19.16
CA ASP A 204 12.03 10.27 -19.90
C ASP A 204 12.19 11.77 -20.24
N ASP A 205 12.97 12.51 -19.45
CA ASP A 205 13.26 13.93 -19.69
C ASP A 205 14.36 14.15 -20.76
N ALA A 206 15.19 13.15 -21.04
CA ALA A 206 16.22 13.23 -22.09
C ALA A 206 15.65 13.01 -23.50
N GLU A 207 14.64 12.15 -23.62
CA GLU A 207 13.97 11.88 -24.90
C GLU A 207 13.12 13.08 -25.36
N GLN A 208 12.48 13.83 -24.44
CA GLN A 208 11.79 15.08 -24.79
C GLN A 208 12.74 16.21 -25.20
N ALA A 209 13.96 16.27 -24.66
CA ALA A 209 14.95 17.29 -25.05
C ALA A 209 15.57 17.03 -26.43
N LEU A 210 15.74 15.75 -26.81
CA LEU A 210 16.28 15.35 -28.12
C LEU A 210 15.30 15.60 -29.29
N HIS A 211 13.99 15.70 -29.01
CA HIS A 211 12.97 16.01 -30.01
C HIS A 211 12.64 17.51 -30.11
N LEU A 212 13.33 18.37 -29.36
CA LEU A 212 13.17 19.83 -29.38
C LEU A 212 14.42 20.59 -29.85
N THR A 213 15.42 19.88 -30.38
CA THR A 213 16.62 20.43 -31.05
C THR A 213 16.67 19.97 -32.49
#